data_AF-A0A1A9UMG8-F1
#
_entry.id   AF-A0A1A9UMG8-F1
#
_cell.length_a   1.000
_cell.length_b   1.000
_cell.length_c   1.000
_cell.angle_alpha   90.00
_cell.angle_beta   90.00
_cell.angle_gamma   90.00
#
_symmetry.space_group_name_H-M   'P 1'
#
loop_
_entity.id
_entity.type
_entity.pdbx_description
1 polymer ?
#
loop_
_entity_poly.entity_id
_entity_poly.type
_entity_poly.pdbx_seq_one_letter_code
_entity_poly.pdbx_strand_id
1 'polypeptide(L)'
;MTDIVMPGDRIQAAEEMAATGKKVILGPGLRRADDKQVTACKAGKLHFKEPNTFWIDSYQRRYVPVRSELVIGVVTAKAGDLFRVDIGAPERASLSYLAFEQATKKNRPDVNLGDLLYARLVVANKDFEPELVCVNSSGKKGKLGVLSEGLVFNCSLNLVRLILREDCPLLSALTKEMPFEVAVGMNGRIWIKAKSVKETIASYHSQVIVQFRTAAMAFLEIFGGGCLLYYFVYVLFWIFLDCNFALWFKSRFGVSISTLRGQVVWISGASSGIGRALALNLAKHGVKLVLSARRLNLLEEVKKDCLLDSCGLLSTKDVLILPMDMLKLDEHEKHFKKVLDHFGRLDILVNNAGRSQRANWEEIHTQVDRDLFELDVFSVLHLSRIVVRYFLEQNGGRGHVAITSSVAGLAYVPSSATYCAAKHAVNAYFGCLVVEQPSINVTVFNPGPVATEFLLEAFTDKPDEKVGKSIENHYRLTAERCGFLFAVALANKIELSWCGRFPVNMLVYIFRHSLLLNAARYLLTKKTLQKIREGKTLKKQDE
;
A
#
# COMPACT_ATOMS: atom_id res chain seq x y z
N MET A 1 30.83 -20.44 -2.81
CA MET A 1 29.51 -20.98 -3.22
C MET A 1 28.82 -21.49 -1.98
N THR A 2 27.65 -20.95 -1.66
CA THR A 2 26.88 -21.30 -0.48
C THR A 2 25.60 -21.98 -0.93
N ASP A 3 25.72 -23.25 -1.29
CA ASP A 3 24.58 -24.03 -1.76
C ASP A 3 23.82 -24.59 -0.55
N ILE A 4 22.50 -24.40 -0.59
CA ILE A 4 21.59 -25.07 0.32
C ILE A 4 21.37 -26.46 -0.26
N VAL A 5 21.64 -27.48 0.54
CA VAL A 5 21.51 -28.89 0.14
C VAL A 5 20.35 -29.54 0.89
N MET A 6 19.66 -30.44 0.20
CA MET A 6 18.54 -31.22 0.71
C MET A 6 18.93 -32.69 0.93
N PRO A 7 18.24 -33.43 1.83
CA PRO A 7 18.49 -34.85 1.99
C PRO A 7 18.31 -35.60 0.67
N GLY A 8 19.32 -36.37 0.27
CA GLY A 8 19.37 -37.08 -1.02
C GLY A 8 20.27 -36.42 -2.07
N ASP A 9 20.61 -35.14 -1.90
CA ASP A 9 21.49 -34.44 -2.84
C ASP A 9 22.91 -35.00 -2.81
N ARG A 10 23.55 -35.04 -3.99
CA ARG A 10 24.94 -35.50 -4.15
C ARG A 10 25.92 -34.33 -4.07
N ILE A 11 26.99 -34.50 -3.28
CA ILE A 11 28.01 -33.46 -3.10
C ILE A 11 29.20 -33.74 -4.03
N GLN A 12 29.06 -33.33 -5.29
CA GLN A 12 30.06 -33.56 -6.35
C GLN A 12 31.44 -33.01 -5.97
N ALA A 13 31.51 -31.83 -5.34
CA ALA A 13 32.78 -31.23 -4.91
C ALA A 13 33.59 -32.11 -3.93
N ALA A 14 32.91 -32.87 -3.07
CA ALA A 14 33.58 -33.81 -2.16
C ALA A 14 34.06 -35.07 -2.89
N GLU A 15 33.31 -35.51 -3.90
CA GLU A 15 33.64 -36.67 -4.74
C GLU A 15 34.85 -36.38 -5.65
N GLU A 16 34.89 -35.20 -6.28
CA GLU A 16 36.00 -34.74 -7.13
C GLU A 16 37.30 -34.62 -6.32
N MET A 17 37.24 -34.06 -5.11
CA MET A 17 38.41 -33.99 -4.23
C MET A 17 38.90 -35.38 -3.82
N ALA A 18 38.01 -36.33 -3.55
CA ALA A 18 38.39 -37.70 -3.26
C ALA A 18 39.01 -38.40 -4.48
N ALA A 19 38.55 -38.09 -5.69
CA ALA A 19 39.10 -38.63 -6.94
C ALA A 19 40.54 -38.16 -7.21
N THR A 20 40.95 -37.00 -6.70
CA THR A 20 42.35 -36.52 -6.76
C THR A 20 43.32 -37.24 -5.80
N GLY A 21 42.88 -38.30 -5.11
CA GLY A 21 43.69 -39.08 -4.17
C GLY A 21 43.91 -38.42 -2.81
N LYS A 22 43.30 -37.25 -2.57
CA LYS A 22 43.34 -36.56 -1.27
C LYS A 22 42.31 -37.19 -0.33
N LYS A 23 42.70 -37.42 0.93
CA LYS A 23 41.78 -37.86 1.99
C LYS A 23 40.71 -36.79 2.19
N VAL A 24 39.43 -37.13 2.15
CA VAL A 24 38.31 -36.20 2.41
C VAL A 24 37.67 -36.52 3.74
N ILE A 25 37.42 -35.50 4.57
CA ILE A 25 36.77 -35.65 5.88
C ILE A 25 35.30 -35.23 5.73
N LEU A 26 34.40 -36.20 5.91
CA LEU A 26 32.96 -35.96 5.93
C LEU A 26 32.53 -35.64 7.37
N GLY A 27 32.10 -34.40 7.56
CA GLY A 27 31.53 -33.91 8.80
C GLY A 27 30.02 -34.18 8.92
N PRO A 28 29.37 -33.61 9.95
CA PRO A 28 27.96 -33.85 10.24
C PRO A 28 27.04 -33.55 9.07
N GLY A 29 26.02 -34.40 8.89
CA GLY A 29 24.99 -34.24 7.87
C GLY A 29 25.33 -34.85 6.51
N LEU A 30 26.57 -35.29 6.30
CA LEU A 30 27.00 -36.01 5.10
C LEU A 30 27.20 -37.49 5.41
N ARG A 31 26.87 -38.36 4.46
CA ARG A 31 27.14 -39.78 4.54
C ARG A 31 27.64 -40.33 3.21
N ARG A 32 28.62 -41.22 3.30
CA ARG A 32 29.08 -42.02 2.18
C ARG A 32 28.10 -43.19 2.00
N ALA A 33 27.38 -43.20 0.89
CA ALA A 33 26.42 -44.26 0.57
C ALA A 33 27.14 -45.48 -0.05
N ASP A 34 28.12 -45.22 -0.92
CA ASP A 34 28.96 -46.21 -1.61
C ASP A 34 30.43 -45.76 -1.64
N ASP A 35 31.35 -46.60 -2.13
CA ASP A 35 32.78 -46.28 -2.18
C ASP A 35 33.14 -45.01 -2.99
N LYS A 36 32.20 -44.43 -3.75
CA LYS A 36 32.44 -43.21 -4.54
C LYS A 36 31.43 -42.09 -4.33
N GLN A 37 30.31 -42.31 -3.64
CA GLN A 37 29.20 -41.34 -3.58
C GLN A 37 29.03 -40.72 -2.19
N VAL A 38 28.99 -39.38 -2.15
CA VAL A 38 28.74 -38.58 -0.94
C VAL A 38 27.37 -37.93 -1.03
N THR A 39 26.49 -38.31 -0.12
CA THR A 39 25.09 -37.84 -0.08
C THR A 39 24.83 -36.99 1.15
N ALA A 40 23.99 -35.97 0.99
CA ALA A 40 23.44 -35.20 2.10
C ALA A 40 22.34 -35.98 2.80
N CYS A 41 22.40 -36.10 4.13
CA CYS A 41 21.36 -36.72 4.95
C CYS A 41 20.50 -35.70 5.70
N LYS A 42 20.89 -34.43 5.68
CA LYS A 42 20.24 -33.34 6.42
C LYS A 42 20.13 -32.12 5.51
N ALA A 43 19.00 -31.41 5.61
CA ALA A 43 18.83 -30.13 4.93
C ALA A 43 19.69 -29.07 5.64
N GLY A 44 20.40 -28.24 4.87
CA GLY A 44 21.16 -27.14 5.45
C GLY A 44 22.16 -26.53 4.51
N LYS A 45 22.96 -25.60 5.05
CA LYS A 45 24.00 -24.92 4.28
C LYS A 45 25.25 -25.79 4.22
N LEU A 46 25.73 -26.10 3.01
CA LEU A 46 26.98 -26.83 2.85
C LEU A 46 28.16 -25.89 3.14
N HIS A 47 29.08 -26.36 3.98
CA HIS A 47 30.32 -25.68 4.32
C HIS A 47 31.51 -26.53 3.93
N PHE A 48 32.56 -25.86 3.47
CA PHE A 48 33.86 -26.43 3.16
C PHE A 48 34.93 -25.66 3.93
N LYS A 49 35.83 -26.40 4.59
CA LYS A 49 37.04 -25.85 5.22
C LYS A 49 38.25 -26.52 4.59
N GLU A 50 39.12 -25.69 4.04
CA GLU A 50 40.43 -26.13 3.57
C GLU A 50 41.21 -26.77 4.73
N PRO A 51 41.90 -27.91 4.51
CA PRO A 51 42.27 -28.46 3.20
C PRO A 51 41.29 -29.48 2.58
N ASN A 52 40.35 -30.07 3.34
CA ASN A 52 39.59 -31.26 2.87
C ASN A 52 38.31 -31.62 3.67
N THR A 53 37.72 -30.69 4.44
CA THR A 53 36.58 -31.01 5.33
C THR A 53 35.28 -30.41 4.83
N PHE A 54 34.24 -31.24 4.69
CA PHE A 54 32.88 -30.81 4.30
C PHE A 54 31.87 -31.11 5.41
N TRP A 55 30.94 -30.20 5.68
CA TRP A 55 29.82 -30.47 6.60
C TRP A 55 28.58 -29.66 6.25
N ILE A 56 27.42 -30.08 6.74
CA ILE A 56 26.16 -29.35 6.58
C ILE A 56 25.78 -28.72 7.90
N ASP A 57 25.57 -27.39 7.89
CA ASP A 57 25.01 -26.68 9.03
C ASP A 57 23.48 -26.77 8.97
N SER A 58 22.92 -27.71 9.74
CA SER A 58 21.49 -27.98 9.84
C SER A 58 20.94 -27.48 11.18
N TYR A 59 19.78 -26.82 11.17
CA TYR A 59 19.11 -26.43 12.41
C TYR A 59 18.56 -27.66 13.15
N GLN A 60 19.08 -27.93 14.35
CA GLN A 60 18.63 -29.01 15.23
C GLN A 60 18.35 -28.52 16.64
N ARG A 61 17.25 -29.01 17.22
CA ARG A 61 16.87 -28.73 18.60
C ARG A 61 17.46 -29.73 19.60
N ARG A 62 17.72 -30.97 19.17
CA ARG A 62 18.22 -32.05 20.03
C ARG A 62 19.73 -32.17 19.88
N TYR A 63 20.42 -32.25 21.01
CA TYR A 63 21.86 -32.48 21.05
C TYR A 63 22.20 -33.95 20.77
N VAL A 64 23.24 -34.19 19.97
CA VAL A 64 23.80 -35.52 19.70
C VAL A 64 25.23 -35.50 20.23
N PRO A 65 25.60 -36.35 21.21
CA PRO A 65 26.94 -36.36 21.78
C PRO A 65 28.01 -36.63 20.71
N VAL A 66 29.05 -35.81 20.70
CA VAL A 66 30.23 -35.99 19.85
C VAL A 66 31.48 -35.98 20.72
N ARG A 67 32.44 -36.84 20.36
CA ARG A 67 33.69 -36.99 21.09
C ARG A 67 34.46 -35.66 21.12
N SER A 68 35.05 -35.36 22.27
CA SER A 68 35.84 -34.16 22.55
C SER A 68 35.07 -32.84 22.60
N GLU A 69 33.73 -32.85 22.53
CA GLU A 69 32.93 -31.64 22.74
C GLU A 69 32.84 -31.26 24.23
N LEU A 70 32.74 -29.96 24.49
CA LEU A 70 32.50 -29.39 25.81
C LEU A 70 30.99 -29.22 26.00
N VAL A 71 30.47 -29.72 27.11
CA VAL A 71 29.04 -29.73 27.42
C VAL A 71 28.78 -29.29 28.86
N ILE A 72 27.62 -28.69 29.08
CA ILE A 72 27.12 -28.38 30.42
C ILE A 72 26.09 -29.43 30.82
N GLY A 73 26.37 -30.18 31.87
CA GLY A 73 25.51 -31.23 32.38
C GLY A 73 24.94 -30.90 33.75
N VAL A 74 23.79 -31.50 34.09
CA VAL A 74 23.19 -31.45 35.43
C VAL A 74 23.31 -32.83 36.07
N VAL A 75 23.82 -32.92 37.28
CA VAL A 75 23.93 -34.20 38.01
C VAL A 75 22.53 -34.67 38.42
N THR A 76 22.10 -35.82 37.92
CA THR A 76 20.74 -36.35 38.14
C THR A 76 20.70 -37.48 39.18
N ALA A 77 21.75 -38.30 39.24
CA ALA A 77 21.82 -39.41 40.20
C ALA A 77 23.28 -39.76 40.53
N LYS A 78 23.48 -40.35 41.70
CA LYS A 78 24.76 -40.87 42.17
C LYS A 78 24.62 -42.39 42.36
N ALA A 79 25.34 -43.16 41.57
CA ALA A 79 25.29 -44.63 41.55
C ALA A 79 26.68 -45.19 41.87
N GLY A 80 26.94 -45.41 43.17
CA GLY A 80 28.22 -45.90 43.67
C GLY A 80 29.39 -45.00 43.27
N ASP A 81 30.20 -45.48 42.33
CA ASP A 81 31.41 -44.86 41.81
C ASP A 81 31.17 -43.96 40.57
N LEU A 82 29.92 -43.85 40.12
CA LEU A 82 29.53 -43.10 38.92
C LEU A 82 28.47 -42.05 39.25
N PHE A 83 28.58 -40.89 38.62
CA PHE A 83 27.55 -39.86 38.55
C PHE A 83 26.82 -39.97 37.21
N ARG A 84 25.49 -39.92 37.24
CA ARG A 84 24.65 -39.84 36.03
C ARG A 84 24.32 -38.39 35.76
N VAL A 85 24.73 -37.89 34.60
CA VAL A 85 24.66 -36.48 34.22
C VAL A 85 23.73 -36.31 33.03
N ASP A 86 22.73 -35.44 33.14
CA ASP A 86 21.89 -35.05 32.03
C ASP A 86 22.58 -33.98 31.18
N ILE A 87 22.87 -34.33 29.92
CA ILE A 87 23.49 -33.45 28.92
C ILE A 87 22.51 -33.02 27.83
N GLY A 88 21.22 -33.36 27.92
CA GLY A 88 20.23 -33.04 26.88
C GLY A 88 20.30 -33.94 25.63
N ALA A 89 21.01 -35.06 25.74
CA ALA A 89 21.07 -36.13 24.73
C ALA A 89 19.96 -37.18 24.97
N PRO A 90 19.75 -38.15 24.07
CA PRO A 90 18.81 -39.26 24.31
C PRO A 90 19.10 -40.07 25.56
N GLU A 91 20.39 -40.27 25.86
CA GLU A 91 20.88 -41.04 26.99
C GLU A 91 21.60 -40.12 27.98
N ARG A 92 21.55 -40.49 29.26
CA ARG A 92 22.30 -39.80 30.32
C ARG A 92 23.76 -40.20 30.23
N ALA A 93 24.64 -39.24 30.44
CA ALA A 93 26.07 -39.49 30.44
C ALA A 93 26.54 -40.02 31.80
N SER A 94 27.57 -40.84 31.80
CA SER A 94 28.24 -41.31 33.01
C SER A 94 29.51 -40.50 33.27
N LEU A 95 29.79 -40.21 34.55
CA LEU A 95 30.99 -39.51 34.98
C LEU A 95 31.57 -40.21 36.21
N SER A 96 32.78 -40.74 36.09
CA SER A 96 33.47 -41.37 37.22
C SER A 96 33.99 -40.32 38.22
N TYR A 97 33.98 -40.62 39.53
CA TYR A 97 34.61 -39.73 40.50
C TYR A 97 36.12 -39.58 40.28
N LEU A 98 36.79 -40.56 39.67
CA LEU A 98 38.21 -40.50 39.30
C LEU A 98 38.48 -39.53 38.15
N ALA A 99 37.44 -39.08 37.45
CA ALA A 99 37.55 -38.18 36.30
C ALA A 99 37.66 -36.69 36.71
N PHE A 100 37.93 -36.42 37.98
CA PHE A 100 38.19 -35.10 38.56
C PHE A 100 39.67 -34.97 38.95
N GLU A 101 40.19 -33.74 38.96
CA GLU A 101 41.58 -33.49 39.34
C GLU A 101 41.85 -33.94 40.79
N GLN A 102 42.95 -34.67 40.99
CA GLN A 102 43.39 -35.19 42.30
C GLN A 102 42.39 -36.10 43.03
N ALA A 103 41.37 -36.62 42.32
CA ALA A 103 40.40 -37.53 42.91
C ALA A 103 40.99 -38.94 43.08
N THR A 104 40.84 -39.51 44.26
CA THR A 104 41.24 -40.89 44.59
C THR A 104 40.14 -41.57 45.39
N LYS A 105 40.21 -42.89 45.59
CA LYS A 105 39.25 -43.61 46.46
C LYS A 105 39.15 -43.00 47.88
N LYS A 106 40.22 -42.36 48.36
CA LYS A 106 40.28 -41.68 49.67
C LYS A 106 39.81 -40.22 49.63
N ASN A 107 40.03 -39.52 48.52
CA ASN A 107 39.63 -38.11 48.32
C ASN A 107 38.57 -38.01 47.23
N ARG A 108 37.29 -38.01 47.63
CA ARG A 108 36.15 -37.96 46.70
C ARG A 108 35.79 -36.51 46.39
N PRO A 109 35.49 -36.17 45.12
CA PRO A 109 35.05 -34.83 44.75
C PRO A 109 33.68 -34.53 45.37
N ASP A 110 33.51 -33.30 45.85
CA ASP A 110 32.24 -32.81 46.39
C ASP A 110 31.31 -32.42 45.23
N VAL A 111 30.39 -33.34 44.91
CA VAL A 111 29.41 -33.20 43.83
C VAL A 111 28.07 -33.73 44.32
N ASN A 112 27.07 -32.84 44.33
CA ASN A 112 25.73 -33.07 44.82
C ASN A 112 24.72 -33.20 43.68
N LEU A 113 23.53 -33.74 44.00
CA LEU A 113 22.43 -33.84 43.05
C LEU A 113 21.96 -32.42 42.69
N GLY A 114 21.81 -32.15 41.39
CA GLY A 114 21.44 -30.83 40.87
C GLY A 114 22.63 -29.93 40.51
N ASP A 115 23.86 -30.31 40.87
CA ASP A 115 25.04 -29.51 40.51
C ASP A 115 25.26 -29.44 39.00
N LEU A 116 25.75 -28.29 38.55
CA LEU A 116 26.10 -28.02 37.17
C LEU A 116 27.55 -28.38 36.92
N LEU A 117 27.79 -29.13 35.85
CA LEU A 117 29.12 -29.59 35.47
C LEU A 117 29.49 -29.09 34.09
N TYR A 118 30.68 -28.50 33.97
CA TYR A 118 31.32 -28.27 32.69
C TYR A 118 32.33 -29.38 32.42
N ALA A 119 32.02 -30.24 31.44
CA ALA A 119 32.75 -31.46 31.20
C ALA A 119 33.02 -31.67 29.70
N ARG A 120 34.01 -32.51 29.39
CA ARG A 120 34.32 -32.95 28.03
C ARG A 120 33.82 -34.37 27.80
N LEU A 121 33.25 -34.63 26.64
CA LEU A 121 32.90 -35.99 26.21
C LEU A 121 34.16 -36.77 25.79
N VAL A 122 34.42 -37.91 26.43
CA VAL A 122 35.53 -38.82 26.08
C VAL A 122 35.05 -39.91 25.14
N VAL A 123 33.96 -40.57 25.52
CA VAL A 123 33.29 -41.60 24.74
C VAL A 123 31.95 -41.05 24.30
N ALA A 124 31.74 -41.03 22.99
CA ALA A 124 30.49 -40.65 22.37
C ALA A 124 30.33 -41.50 21.12
N ASN A 125 29.74 -42.67 21.29
CA ASN A 125 29.41 -43.58 20.19
C ASN A 125 27.92 -43.93 20.27
N LYS A 126 27.34 -44.38 19.15
CA LYS A 126 25.91 -44.70 19.09
C LYS A 126 25.53 -45.91 19.96
N ASP A 127 26.48 -46.82 20.14
CA ASP A 127 26.24 -48.13 20.78
C ASP A 127 26.65 -48.16 22.27
N PHE A 128 27.19 -47.06 22.80
CA PHE A 128 27.68 -46.97 24.18
C PHE A 128 27.14 -45.72 24.87
N GLU A 129 26.89 -45.81 26.18
CA GLU A 129 26.53 -44.65 26.98
C GLU A 129 27.65 -43.59 26.93
N PRO A 130 27.31 -42.29 26.79
CA PRO A 130 28.33 -41.25 26.70
C PRO A 130 29.08 -41.07 28.02
N GLU A 131 30.40 -40.96 27.97
CA GLU A 131 31.24 -40.78 29.16
C GLU A 131 31.87 -39.39 29.19
N LEU A 132 31.82 -38.78 30.37
CA LEU A 132 32.34 -37.44 30.63
C LEU A 132 33.66 -37.48 31.40
N VAL A 133 34.47 -36.44 31.19
CA VAL A 133 35.69 -36.17 31.96
C VAL A 133 35.77 -34.70 32.36
N CYS A 134 36.20 -34.44 33.59
CA CYS A 134 36.41 -33.09 34.14
C CYS A 134 37.91 -32.77 34.32
N VAL A 135 38.77 -33.44 33.56
CA VAL A 135 40.21 -33.18 33.48
C VAL A 135 40.66 -33.09 32.02
N ASN A 136 41.73 -32.32 31.78
CA ASN A 136 42.41 -32.28 30.51
C ASN A 136 43.25 -33.54 30.27
N SER A 137 43.80 -33.70 29.07
CA SER A 137 44.69 -34.81 28.69
C SER A 137 45.94 -34.94 29.59
N SER A 138 46.34 -33.85 30.27
CA SER A 138 47.44 -33.83 31.24
C SER A 138 47.01 -34.08 32.69
N GLY A 139 45.75 -34.47 32.94
CA GLY A 139 45.23 -34.76 34.28
C GLY A 139 44.92 -33.54 35.17
N LYS A 140 45.11 -32.31 34.66
CA LYS A 140 44.75 -31.07 35.36
C LYS A 140 43.31 -30.66 35.10
N LYS A 141 42.64 -30.01 36.06
CA LYS A 141 41.25 -29.54 35.96
C LYS A 141 41.04 -28.53 34.83
N GLY A 142 42.01 -27.64 34.62
CA GLY A 142 41.89 -26.56 33.63
C GLY A 142 40.64 -25.71 33.89
N LYS A 143 39.75 -25.60 32.90
CA LYS A 143 38.46 -24.87 32.99
C LYS A 143 37.26 -25.78 33.29
N LEU A 144 37.48 -27.08 33.55
CA LEU A 144 36.42 -28.08 33.72
C LEU A 144 36.05 -28.27 35.20
N GLY A 145 34.88 -28.87 35.47
CA GLY A 145 34.42 -29.20 36.82
C GLY A 145 33.08 -28.55 37.17
N VAL A 146 32.81 -28.44 38.47
CA VAL A 146 31.55 -27.89 38.99
C VAL A 146 31.47 -26.38 38.75
N LEU A 147 30.35 -25.93 38.17
CA LEU A 147 30.02 -24.52 37.99
C LEU A 147 29.17 -24.05 39.19
N SER A 148 29.65 -23.05 39.93
CA SER A 148 28.97 -22.52 41.12
C SER A 148 28.46 -21.09 40.88
N GLU A 149 27.20 -20.87 41.26
CA GLU A 149 26.47 -19.60 41.20
C GLU A 149 26.35 -19.00 39.78
N GLY A 150 25.14 -18.92 39.24
CA GLY A 150 24.90 -18.31 37.93
C GLY A 150 23.60 -18.80 37.33
N LEU A 151 23.27 -18.32 36.12
CA LEU A 151 22.06 -18.70 35.41
C LEU A 151 22.40 -19.61 34.24
N VAL A 152 21.72 -20.75 34.15
CA VAL A 152 21.75 -21.62 32.97
C VAL A 152 20.48 -21.45 32.16
N PHE A 153 20.63 -21.30 30.86
CA PHE A 153 19.52 -21.31 29.92
C PHE A 153 19.85 -22.12 28.67
N ASN A 154 18.79 -22.54 27.99
CA ASN A 154 18.87 -23.33 26.76
C ASN A 154 18.72 -22.42 25.54
N CYS A 155 19.51 -22.65 24.50
CA CYS A 155 19.46 -21.95 23.22
C CYS A 155 19.64 -22.93 22.06
N SER A 156 19.50 -22.44 20.82
CA SER A 156 19.69 -23.29 19.64
C SER A 156 21.17 -23.66 19.46
N LEU A 157 21.45 -24.88 19.00
CA LEU A 157 22.82 -25.36 18.76
C LEU A 157 23.60 -24.46 17.79
N ASN A 158 22.89 -23.87 16.82
CA ASN A 158 23.49 -22.92 15.87
C ASN A 158 23.93 -21.63 16.56
N LEU A 159 23.16 -21.13 17.53
CA LEU A 159 23.55 -19.94 18.29
C LEU A 159 24.80 -20.21 19.12
N VAL A 160 24.91 -21.39 19.76
CA VAL A 160 26.13 -21.81 20.46
C VAL A 160 27.35 -21.76 19.55
N ARG A 161 27.24 -22.34 18.34
CA ARG A 161 28.32 -22.33 17.36
C ARG A 161 28.70 -20.92 16.91
N LEU A 162 27.75 -19.99 16.85
CA LEU A 162 28.01 -18.58 16.54
C LEU A 162 28.68 -17.84 17.70
N ILE A 163 28.30 -18.14 18.94
CA ILE A 163 28.89 -17.55 20.15
C ILE A 163 30.34 -18.01 20.33
N LEU A 164 30.64 -19.28 20.02
CA LEU A 164 31.99 -19.85 20.11
C LEU A 164 32.95 -19.41 19.00
N ARG A 165 32.51 -18.63 18.01
CA ARG A 165 33.42 -18.03 17.02
C ARG A 165 34.23 -16.91 17.66
N GLU A 166 35.51 -16.82 17.28
CA GLU A 166 36.43 -15.80 17.80
C GLU A 166 35.92 -14.37 17.56
N ASP A 167 35.24 -14.12 16.43
CA ASP A 167 34.66 -12.83 16.06
C ASP A 167 33.17 -12.70 16.40
N CYS A 168 32.74 -13.04 17.62
CA CYS A 168 31.33 -12.87 18.00
C CYS A 168 31.01 -11.40 18.35
N PRO A 169 30.16 -10.67 17.57
CA PRO A 169 29.83 -9.26 17.87
C PRO A 169 29.06 -9.11 19.19
N LEU A 170 28.35 -10.17 19.59
CA LEU A 170 27.54 -10.19 20.81
C LEU A 170 28.41 -10.20 22.06
N LEU A 171 29.42 -11.08 22.11
CA LEU A 171 30.33 -11.16 23.25
C LEU A 171 31.19 -9.89 23.33
N SER A 172 31.65 -9.36 22.20
CA SER A 172 32.46 -8.13 22.17
C SER A 172 31.66 -6.90 22.61
N ALA A 173 30.37 -6.80 22.27
CA ALA A 173 29.48 -5.76 22.78
C ALA A 173 29.21 -5.93 24.29
N LEU A 174 28.92 -7.15 24.75
CA LEU A 174 28.66 -7.42 26.16
C LEU A 174 29.88 -7.15 27.05
N THR A 175 31.09 -7.46 26.56
CA THR A 175 32.35 -7.25 27.31
C THR A 175 32.65 -5.77 27.54
N LYS A 176 32.17 -4.88 26.67
CA LYS A 176 32.33 -3.42 26.83
C LYS A 176 31.46 -2.86 27.94
N GLU A 177 30.26 -3.42 28.10
CA GLU A 177 29.27 -2.90 29.05
C GLU A 177 29.48 -3.46 30.46
N MET A 178 29.88 -4.73 30.59
CA MET A 178 29.97 -5.38 31.90
C MET A 178 30.96 -6.55 31.95
N PRO A 179 31.61 -6.79 33.10
CA PRO A 179 32.40 -8.00 33.32
C PRO A 179 31.48 -9.19 33.63
N PHE A 180 31.67 -10.30 32.93
CA PHE A 180 30.94 -11.55 33.14
C PHE A 180 31.81 -12.78 32.89
N GLU A 181 31.45 -13.90 33.50
CA GLU A 181 31.96 -15.23 33.20
C GLU A 181 30.90 -16.00 32.42
N VAL A 182 31.32 -16.70 31.36
CA VAL A 182 30.43 -17.51 30.54
C VAL A 182 31.05 -18.89 30.28
N ALA A 183 30.23 -19.93 30.42
CA ALA A 183 30.54 -21.26 29.92
C ALA A 183 29.49 -21.63 28.87
N VAL A 184 29.95 -22.08 27.72
CA VAL A 184 29.10 -22.42 26.58
C VAL A 184 29.26 -23.90 26.28
N GLY A 185 28.19 -24.67 26.47
CA GLY A 185 28.14 -26.08 26.12
C GLY A 185 27.61 -26.27 24.69
N MET A 186 28.29 -27.11 23.90
CA MET A 186 27.87 -27.52 22.56
C MET A 186 26.47 -28.17 22.53
N ASN A 187 25.95 -28.56 23.69
CA ASN A 187 24.61 -29.08 23.89
C ASN A 187 23.49 -28.02 23.96
N GLY A 188 23.78 -26.77 23.61
CA GLY A 188 22.77 -25.70 23.62
C GLY A 188 22.55 -25.08 24.99
N ARG A 189 23.35 -25.45 25.99
CA ARG A 189 23.27 -24.91 27.35
C ARG A 189 24.35 -23.86 27.54
N ILE A 190 23.97 -22.68 28.03
CA ILE A 190 24.89 -21.59 28.34
C ILE A 190 24.72 -21.24 29.81
N TRP A 191 25.84 -21.13 30.51
CA TRP A 191 25.90 -20.65 31.89
C TRP A 191 26.55 -19.26 31.89
N ILE A 192 25.93 -18.31 32.58
CA ILE A 192 26.44 -16.94 32.73
C ILE A 192 26.44 -16.57 34.21
N LYS A 193 27.53 -15.95 34.65
CA LYS A 193 27.69 -15.34 35.97
C LYS A 193 28.20 -13.91 35.83
N ALA A 194 27.47 -12.95 36.39
CA ALA A 194 27.92 -11.57 36.55
C ALA A 194 28.03 -11.21 38.04
N LYS A 195 28.48 -9.98 38.34
CA LYS A 195 28.64 -9.52 39.73
C LYS A 195 27.30 -9.42 40.48
N SER A 196 26.23 -9.05 39.76
CA SER A 196 24.88 -8.94 40.32
C SER A 196 23.88 -9.88 39.62
N VAL A 197 22.85 -10.31 40.36
CA VAL A 197 21.72 -11.07 39.81
C VAL A 197 21.00 -10.26 38.73
N LYS A 198 20.86 -8.94 38.91
CA LYS A 198 20.21 -8.05 37.91
C LYS A 198 21.00 -8.01 36.60
N GLU A 199 22.32 -7.91 36.70
CA GLU A 199 23.24 -7.92 35.56
C GLU A 199 23.22 -9.27 34.82
N THR A 200 23.13 -10.38 35.57
CA THR A 200 23.02 -11.74 35.01
C THR A 200 21.71 -11.91 34.22
N ILE A 201 20.58 -11.40 34.73
CA ILE A 201 19.29 -11.44 34.04
C ILE A 201 19.26 -10.51 32.81
N ALA A 202 19.86 -9.32 32.92
CA ALA A 202 19.96 -8.39 31.78
C ALA A 202 20.79 -8.99 30.63
N SER A 203 21.88 -9.69 30.97
CA SER A 203 22.69 -10.45 30.02
C SER A 203 21.91 -11.58 29.35
N TYR A 204 21.05 -12.28 30.08
CA TYR A 204 20.18 -13.30 29.52
C TYR A 204 19.16 -12.73 28.52
N HIS A 205 18.45 -11.67 28.90
CA HIS A 205 17.44 -11.06 28.02
C HIS A 205 18.04 -10.46 26.75
N SER A 206 19.22 -9.84 26.82
CA SER A 206 19.87 -9.28 25.63
C SER A 206 20.19 -10.34 24.57
N GLN A 207 20.54 -11.57 24.99
CA GLN A 207 20.84 -12.68 24.07
C GLN A 207 19.58 -13.31 23.45
N VAL A 208 18.48 -13.42 24.21
CA VAL A 208 17.18 -13.89 23.69
C VAL A 208 16.63 -12.92 22.64
N ILE A 209 16.81 -11.61 22.86
CA ILE A 209 16.38 -10.56 21.92
C ILE A 209 17.15 -10.64 20.59
N VAL A 210 18.45 -10.98 20.62
CA VAL A 210 19.28 -11.15 19.40
C VAL A 210 18.79 -12.31 18.53
N GLN A 211 18.18 -13.33 19.12
CA GLN A 211 17.62 -14.48 18.39
C GLN A 211 16.37 -14.11 17.54
N PHE A 212 15.66 -13.03 17.90
CA PHE A 212 14.47 -12.55 17.20
C PHE A 212 14.68 -11.24 16.40
N ARG A 213 15.74 -10.47 16.68
CA ARG A 213 15.88 -9.08 16.19
C ARG A 213 16.20 -8.92 14.70
N THR A 214 16.77 -9.90 14.01
CA THR A 214 17.45 -9.63 12.74
C THR A 214 16.56 -9.64 11.49
N ALA A 215 15.46 -10.41 11.47
CA ALA A 215 14.62 -10.51 10.27
C ALA A 215 13.28 -9.75 10.37
N ALA A 216 12.59 -9.86 11.51
CA ALA A 216 11.24 -9.30 11.66
C ALA A 216 11.23 -7.77 11.75
N MET A 217 12.20 -7.17 12.45
CA MET A 217 12.30 -5.71 12.60
C MET A 217 12.70 -5.03 11.29
N ALA A 218 13.65 -5.59 10.55
CA ALA A 218 14.06 -5.07 9.24
C ALA A 218 12.89 -5.09 8.23
N PHE A 219 12.08 -6.14 8.23
CA PHE A 219 10.88 -6.19 7.39
C PHE A 219 9.85 -5.10 7.77
N LEU A 220 9.59 -4.91 9.08
CA LEU A 220 8.65 -3.90 9.55
C LEU A 220 9.13 -2.47 9.28
N GLU A 221 10.43 -2.21 9.37
CA GLU A 221 11.01 -0.89 9.03
C GLU A 221 10.93 -0.61 7.53
N ILE A 222 11.26 -1.59 6.68
CA ILE A 222 11.15 -1.44 5.22
C ILE A 222 9.68 -1.27 4.81
N PHE A 223 8.78 -2.08 5.37
CA PHE A 223 7.36 -1.99 5.07
C PHE A 223 6.77 -0.66 5.57
N GLY A 224 7.07 -0.27 6.81
CA GLY A 224 6.63 1.00 7.38
C GLY A 224 7.16 2.21 6.61
N GLY A 225 8.46 2.20 6.27
CA GLY A 225 9.08 3.23 5.42
C GLY A 225 8.44 3.29 4.04
N GLY A 226 8.15 2.12 3.43
CA GLY A 226 7.44 2.03 2.16
C GLY A 226 6.03 2.61 2.22
N CYS A 227 5.27 2.32 3.27
CA CYS A 227 3.95 2.91 3.49
C CYS A 227 4.02 4.44 3.65
N LEU A 228 4.97 4.94 4.45
CA LEU A 228 5.16 6.39 4.63
C LEU A 228 5.54 7.08 3.31
N LEU A 229 6.45 6.49 2.54
CA LEU A 229 6.84 7.00 1.23
C LEU A 229 5.65 7.00 0.26
N TYR A 230 4.84 5.94 0.25
CA TYR A 230 3.62 5.87 -0.55
C TYR A 230 2.64 7.00 -0.21
N TYR A 231 2.36 7.22 1.07
CA TYR A 231 1.48 8.32 1.50
C TYR A 231 2.06 9.69 1.16
N PHE A 232 3.38 9.86 1.32
CA PHE A 232 4.06 11.10 0.96
C PHE A 232 3.92 11.40 -0.54
N VAL A 233 4.20 10.44 -1.41
CA VAL A 233 4.02 10.56 -2.87
C VAL A 233 2.56 10.79 -3.24
N TYR A 234 1.62 10.10 -2.58
CA TYR A 234 0.19 10.29 -2.81
C TYR A 234 -0.28 11.71 -2.49
N VAL A 235 0.21 12.32 -1.40
CA VAL A 235 -0.10 13.71 -1.04
C VAL A 235 0.56 14.69 -2.03
N LEU A 236 1.77 14.40 -2.54
CA LEU A 236 2.39 15.23 -3.57
C LEU A 236 1.51 15.31 -4.84
N PHE A 237 0.83 14.24 -5.22
CA PHE A 237 -0.10 14.27 -6.36
C PHE A 237 -1.26 15.26 -6.19
N TRP A 238 -1.67 15.57 -4.95
CA TRP A 238 -2.73 16.55 -4.70
C TRP A 238 -2.31 17.96 -5.15
N ILE A 239 -1.02 18.26 -5.10
CA ILE A 239 -0.44 19.56 -5.43
C ILE A 239 -0.18 19.69 -6.93
N PHE A 240 0.43 18.66 -7.54
CA PHE A 240 0.92 18.74 -8.92
C PHE A 240 -0.13 18.38 -9.98
N LEU A 241 -1.16 17.59 -9.65
CA LEU A 241 -2.16 17.16 -10.63
C LEU A 241 -3.29 18.20 -10.78
N ASP A 242 -3.78 18.33 -12.01
CA ASP A 242 -4.93 19.16 -12.39
C ASP A 242 -6.28 18.47 -12.19
N CYS A 243 -6.28 17.24 -11.67
CA CYS A 243 -7.46 16.44 -11.38
C CYS A 243 -7.18 15.37 -10.30
N ASN A 244 -8.24 14.69 -9.86
CA ASN A 244 -8.08 13.61 -8.89
C ASN A 244 -7.27 12.44 -9.47
N PHE A 245 -6.57 11.71 -8.59
CA PHE A 245 -5.58 10.71 -9.00
C PHE A 245 -6.20 9.63 -9.89
N ALA A 246 -7.43 9.19 -9.57
CA ALA A 246 -8.14 8.21 -10.39
C ALA A 246 -8.40 8.71 -11.82
N LEU A 247 -8.84 9.95 -11.99
CA LEU A 247 -9.07 10.54 -13.30
C LEU A 247 -7.76 10.78 -14.06
N TRP A 248 -6.73 11.27 -13.38
CA TRP A 248 -5.39 11.39 -13.97
C TRP A 248 -4.85 10.04 -14.45
N PHE A 249 -4.94 9.01 -13.61
CA PHE A 249 -4.49 7.66 -13.92
C PHE A 249 -5.24 7.11 -15.15
N LYS A 250 -6.57 7.26 -15.19
CA LYS A 250 -7.38 6.84 -16.35
C LYS A 250 -7.11 7.67 -17.60
N SER A 251 -6.73 8.93 -17.48
CA SER A 251 -6.33 9.74 -18.64
C SER A 251 -5.04 9.25 -19.29
N ARG A 252 -4.18 8.53 -18.54
CA ARG A 252 -2.87 8.06 -19.02
C ARG A 252 -2.83 6.57 -19.35
N PHE A 253 -3.56 5.76 -18.59
CA PHE A 253 -3.52 4.30 -18.64
C PHE A 253 -4.92 3.65 -18.74
N GLY A 254 -5.97 4.46 -18.80
CA GLY A 254 -7.35 3.98 -18.93
C GLY A 254 -7.72 3.62 -20.36
N VAL A 255 -9.01 3.32 -20.54
CA VAL A 255 -9.61 3.07 -21.84
C VAL A 255 -9.68 4.38 -22.63
N SER A 256 -9.37 4.31 -23.93
CA SER A 256 -9.43 5.46 -24.83
C SER A 256 -10.85 5.97 -25.04
N ILE A 257 -11.00 7.27 -25.31
CA ILE A 257 -12.29 7.89 -25.69
C ILE A 257 -12.86 7.27 -26.96
N SER A 258 -12.02 6.69 -27.83
CA SER A 258 -12.43 6.00 -29.05
C SER A 258 -13.35 4.79 -28.81
N THR A 259 -13.44 4.25 -27.59
CA THR A 259 -14.41 3.17 -27.28
C THR A 259 -15.86 3.65 -27.24
N LEU A 260 -16.08 4.97 -27.16
CA LEU A 260 -17.39 5.58 -27.30
C LEU A 260 -17.80 5.78 -28.77
N ARG A 261 -16.94 5.44 -29.73
CA ARG A 261 -17.22 5.64 -31.16
C ARG A 261 -18.55 4.97 -31.56
N GLY A 262 -19.33 5.71 -32.34
CA GLY A 262 -20.65 5.28 -32.81
C GLY A 262 -21.78 5.36 -31.78
N GLN A 263 -21.48 5.58 -30.50
CA GLN A 263 -22.50 5.85 -29.49
C GLN A 263 -23.13 7.22 -29.68
N VAL A 264 -24.37 7.36 -29.24
CA VAL A 264 -25.15 8.61 -29.30
C VAL A 264 -25.10 9.30 -27.94
N VAL A 265 -24.49 10.48 -27.90
CA VAL A 265 -24.32 11.28 -26.69
C VAL A 265 -25.12 12.58 -26.79
N TRP A 266 -26.05 12.79 -25.86
CA TRP A 266 -26.84 14.01 -25.78
C TRP A 266 -26.29 14.97 -24.74
N ILE A 267 -25.87 16.16 -25.17
CA ILE A 267 -25.25 17.17 -24.32
C ILE A 267 -26.16 18.39 -24.20
N SER A 268 -26.63 18.69 -22.98
CA SER A 268 -27.28 19.97 -22.68
C SER A 268 -26.27 21.08 -22.37
N GLY A 269 -26.59 22.31 -22.72
CA GLY A 269 -25.64 23.43 -22.60
C GLY A 269 -24.44 23.30 -23.54
N ALA A 270 -24.62 22.71 -24.73
CA ALA A 270 -23.55 22.42 -25.68
C ALA A 270 -23.02 23.64 -26.44
N SER A 271 -23.71 24.79 -26.40
CA SER A 271 -23.36 25.98 -27.19
C SER A 271 -22.05 26.67 -26.78
N SER A 272 -21.57 26.47 -25.56
CA SER A 272 -20.36 27.16 -25.07
C SER A 272 -19.68 26.40 -23.92
N GLY A 273 -18.52 26.90 -23.48
CA GLY A 273 -17.82 26.42 -22.29
C GLY A 273 -17.48 24.93 -22.30
N ILE A 274 -17.76 24.25 -21.18
CA ILE A 274 -17.44 22.83 -20.97
C ILE A 274 -18.23 21.94 -21.94
N GLY A 275 -19.50 22.24 -22.18
CA GLY A 275 -20.36 21.46 -23.09
C GLY A 275 -19.84 21.48 -24.52
N ARG A 276 -19.48 22.67 -25.03
CA ARG A 276 -18.83 22.80 -26.35
C ARG A 276 -17.51 22.03 -26.40
N ALA A 277 -16.64 22.19 -25.41
CA ALA A 277 -15.35 21.51 -25.37
C ALA A 277 -15.47 19.98 -25.30
N LEU A 278 -16.46 19.47 -24.56
CA LEU A 278 -16.78 18.05 -24.50
C LEU A 278 -17.27 17.54 -25.86
N ALA A 279 -18.19 18.26 -26.51
CA ALA A 279 -18.70 17.91 -27.83
C ALA A 279 -17.56 17.76 -28.85
N LEU A 280 -16.63 18.72 -28.90
CA LEU A 280 -15.46 18.67 -29.79
C LEU A 280 -14.54 17.48 -29.49
N ASN A 281 -14.26 17.20 -28.21
CA ASN A 281 -13.42 16.05 -27.83
C ASN A 281 -14.06 14.71 -28.20
N LEU A 282 -15.38 14.57 -28.06
CA LEU A 282 -16.12 13.38 -28.47
C LEU A 282 -16.19 13.27 -30.00
N ALA A 283 -16.38 14.39 -30.71
CA ALA A 283 -16.43 14.42 -32.17
C ALA A 283 -15.13 13.91 -32.83
N LYS A 284 -13.97 14.31 -32.30
CA LYS A 284 -12.64 13.81 -32.70
C LYS A 284 -12.50 12.30 -32.68
N HIS A 285 -13.35 11.61 -31.92
CA HIS A 285 -13.30 10.15 -31.74
C HIS A 285 -14.42 9.41 -32.49
N GLY A 286 -15.26 10.11 -33.26
CA GLY A 286 -16.36 9.52 -34.04
C GLY A 286 -17.59 9.18 -33.19
N VAL A 287 -17.83 9.95 -32.12
CA VAL A 287 -19.02 9.83 -31.28
C VAL A 287 -20.15 10.67 -31.89
N LYS A 288 -21.36 10.11 -31.97
CA LYS A 288 -22.53 10.83 -32.50
C LYS A 288 -23.10 11.75 -31.43
N LEU A 289 -23.56 12.93 -31.82
CA LEU A 289 -23.87 14.01 -30.88
C LEU A 289 -25.28 14.55 -31.07
N VAL A 290 -25.99 14.76 -29.96
CA VAL A 290 -27.13 15.67 -29.87
C VAL A 290 -26.68 16.90 -29.10
N LEU A 291 -26.72 18.06 -29.74
CA LEU A 291 -26.29 19.33 -29.18
C LEU A 291 -27.52 20.17 -28.80
N SER A 292 -27.73 20.38 -27.50
CA SER A 292 -28.86 21.16 -27.00
C SER A 292 -28.43 22.39 -26.22
N ALA A 293 -29.03 23.53 -26.59
CA ALA A 293 -28.96 24.81 -25.89
C ALA A 293 -30.05 25.73 -26.43
N ARG A 294 -30.21 26.92 -25.85
CA ARG A 294 -31.20 27.91 -26.30
C ARG A 294 -30.81 28.63 -27.60
N ARG A 295 -29.51 28.84 -27.83
CA ARG A 295 -28.97 29.67 -28.92
C ARG A 295 -28.65 28.82 -30.16
N LEU A 296 -29.54 28.83 -31.15
CA LEU A 296 -29.39 28.03 -32.38
C LEU A 296 -28.10 28.34 -33.14
N ASN A 297 -27.79 29.62 -33.37
CA ASN A 297 -26.62 30.03 -34.16
C ASN A 297 -25.30 29.45 -33.62
N LEU A 298 -25.12 29.49 -32.29
CA LEU A 298 -23.93 28.91 -31.66
C LEU A 298 -23.91 27.39 -31.74
N LEU A 299 -25.06 26.71 -31.69
CA LEU A 299 -25.11 25.25 -31.88
C LEU A 299 -24.70 24.86 -33.29
N GLU A 300 -25.08 25.64 -34.30
CA GLU A 300 -24.63 25.45 -35.70
C GLU A 300 -23.11 25.62 -35.83
N GLU A 301 -22.53 26.62 -35.15
CA GLU A 301 -21.08 26.79 -35.08
C GLU A 301 -20.40 25.58 -34.41
N VAL A 302 -20.90 25.13 -33.25
CA VAL A 302 -20.34 23.94 -32.58
C VAL A 302 -20.46 22.69 -33.46
N LYS A 303 -21.58 22.51 -34.18
CA LYS A 303 -21.74 21.40 -35.12
C LYS A 303 -20.71 21.46 -36.24
N LYS A 304 -20.50 22.64 -36.84
CA LYS A 304 -19.49 22.84 -37.88
C LYS A 304 -18.11 22.45 -37.37
N ASP A 305 -17.73 22.93 -36.20
CA ASP A 305 -16.44 22.63 -35.58
C ASP A 305 -16.30 21.14 -35.24
N CYS A 306 -17.36 20.49 -34.73
CA CYS A 306 -17.37 19.04 -34.47
C CYS A 306 -17.12 18.23 -35.76
N LEU A 307 -17.76 18.61 -36.86
CA LEU A 307 -17.59 17.93 -38.15
C LEU A 307 -16.17 18.10 -38.68
N LEU A 308 -15.60 19.31 -38.57
CA LEU A 308 -14.22 19.59 -38.96
C LEU A 308 -13.22 18.79 -38.11
N ASP A 309 -13.34 18.84 -36.79
CA ASP A 309 -12.45 18.16 -35.85
C ASP A 309 -12.57 16.63 -35.91
N SER A 310 -13.68 16.09 -36.43
CA SER A 310 -13.88 14.64 -36.58
C SER A 310 -12.97 14.01 -37.64
N CYS A 311 -12.31 14.80 -38.51
CA CYS A 311 -11.46 14.31 -39.60
C CYS A 311 -12.15 13.24 -40.48
N GLY A 312 -13.44 13.42 -40.77
CA GLY A 312 -14.24 12.51 -41.61
C GLY A 312 -14.84 11.31 -40.88
N LEU A 313 -14.67 11.20 -39.56
CA LEU A 313 -15.31 10.15 -38.76
C LEU A 313 -16.82 10.37 -38.56
N LEU A 314 -17.31 11.60 -38.75
CA LEU A 314 -18.71 11.96 -38.59
C LEU A 314 -19.27 12.61 -39.85
N SER A 315 -20.53 12.31 -40.15
CA SER A 315 -21.30 13.00 -41.18
C SER A 315 -22.25 14.04 -40.55
N THR A 316 -22.82 14.92 -41.37
CA THR A 316 -23.81 15.92 -40.93
C THR A 316 -25.02 15.31 -40.20
N LYS A 317 -25.37 14.05 -40.50
CA LYS A 317 -26.47 13.32 -39.84
C LYS A 317 -26.07 12.78 -38.46
N ASP A 318 -24.78 12.64 -38.18
CA ASP A 318 -24.30 12.15 -36.88
C ASP A 318 -24.22 13.25 -35.80
N VAL A 319 -24.52 14.50 -36.18
CA VAL A 319 -24.62 15.64 -35.25
C VAL A 319 -25.99 16.30 -35.38
N LEU A 320 -26.90 16.02 -34.44
CA LEU A 320 -28.22 16.61 -34.34
C LEU A 320 -28.16 17.90 -33.51
N ILE A 321 -28.69 18.99 -34.07
CA ILE A 321 -28.92 20.22 -33.31
C ILE A 321 -30.34 20.20 -32.79
N LEU A 322 -30.50 20.41 -31.49
CA LEU A 322 -31.79 20.33 -30.81
C LEU A 322 -31.94 21.53 -29.88
N PRO A 323 -32.41 22.68 -30.39
CA PRO A 323 -32.64 23.87 -29.58
C PRO A 323 -33.64 23.53 -28.48
N MET A 324 -33.24 23.78 -27.23
CA MET A 324 -33.99 23.35 -26.05
C MET A 324 -33.72 24.32 -24.91
N ASP A 325 -34.79 24.71 -24.23
CA ASP A 325 -34.71 25.36 -22.92
C ASP A 325 -34.92 24.31 -21.84
N MET A 326 -33.95 24.18 -20.93
CA MET A 326 -34.02 23.19 -19.84
C MET A 326 -35.17 23.51 -18.88
N LEU A 327 -35.57 24.77 -18.72
CA LEU A 327 -36.66 25.17 -17.82
C LEU A 327 -38.04 24.73 -18.31
N LYS A 328 -38.19 24.36 -19.58
CA LYS A 328 -39.46 23.88 -20.15
C LYS A 328 -39.61 22.38 -19.98
N LEU A 329 -39.92 21.94 -18.77
CA LEU A 329 -39.99 20.52 -18.40
C LEU A 329 -41.02 19.75 -19.23
N ASP A 330 -42.14 20.39 -19.57
CA ASP A 330 -43.22 19.87 -20.42
C ASP A 330 -42.73 19.49 -21.84
N GLU A 331 -41.68 20.16 -22.33
CA GLU A 331 -41.11 19.87 -23.64
C GLU A 331 -40.03 18.75 -23.59
N HIS A 332 -39.58 18.29 -22.42
CA HIS A 332 -38.46 17.33 -22.32
C HIS A 332 -38.74 16.00 -23.04
N GLU A 333 -39.93 15.42 -22.85
CA GLU A 333 -40.33 14.17 -23.51
C GLU A 333 -40.37 14.34 -25.04
N LYS A 334 -40.87 15.47 -25.52
CA LYS A 334 -40.90 15.81 -26.94
C LYS A 334 -39.49 15.89 -27.53
N HIS A 335 -38.55 16.50 -26.80
CA HIS A 335 -37.15 16.59 -27.22
C HIS A 335 -36.48 15.21 -27.21
N PHE A 336 -36.72 14.41 -26.18
CA PHE A 336 -36.20 13.05 -26.10
C PHE A 336 -36.72 12.18 -27.26
N LYS A 337 -38.01 12.27 -27.58
CA LYS A 337 -38.58 11.57 -28.73
C LYS A 337 -37.89 11.96 -30.05
N LYS A 338 -37.59 13.24 -30.29
CA LYS A 338 -36.83 13.68 -31.47
C LYS A 338 -35.44 13.04 -31.56
N VAL A 339 -34.77 12.83 -30.41
CA VAL A 339 -33.48 12.13 -30.37
C VAL A 339 -33.64 10.69 -30.83
N LEU A 340 -34.64 9.98 -30.32
CA LEU A 340 -34.94 8.61 -30.72
C LEU A 340 -35.39 8.52 -32.17
N ASP A 341 -36.23 9.43 -32.65
CA ASP A 341 -36.69 9.46 -34.05
C ASP A 341 -35.51 9.64 -35.03
N HIS A 342 -34.48 10.40 -34.64
CA HIS A 342 -33.31 10.67 -35.47
C HIS A 342 -32.26 9.55 -35.43
N PHE A 343 -31.95 9.02 -34.25
CA PHE A 343 -30.85 8.06 -34.06
C PHE A 343 -31.29 6.62 -33.82
N GLY A 344 -32.56 6.39 -33.48
CA GLY A 344 -33.11 5.10 -33.04
C GLY A 344 -32.67 4.67 -31.63
N ARG A 345 -31.75 5.42 -30.99
CA ARG A 345 -31.20 5.11 -29.67
C ARG A 345 -30.61 6.36 -29.01
N LEU A 346 -30.45 6.28 -27.69
CA LEU A 346 -29.57 7.13 -26.90
C LEU A 346 -28.67 6.24 -26.04
N ASP A 347 -27.40 6.60 -25.89
CA ASP A 347 -26.43 5.84 -25.08
C ASP A 347 -26.00 6.59 -23.83
N ILE A 348 -25.73 7.89 -23.98
CA ILE A 348 -25.23 8.73 -22.89
C ILE A 348 -25.99 10.06 -22.85
N LEU A 349 -26.60 10.39 -21.70
CA LEU A 349 -27.11 11.73 -21.41
C LEU A 349 -26.06 12.50 -20.61
N VAL A 350 -25.68 13.69 -21.07
CA VAL A 350 -24.80 14.62 -20.36
C VAL A 350 -25.57 15.88 -19.99
N ASN A 351 -25.98 15.94 -18.71
CA ASN A 351 -26.58 17.12 -18.12
C ASN A 351 -25.50 18.14 -17.76
N ASN A 352 -25.23 19.05 -18.69
CA ASN A 352 -24.18 20.06 -18.53
C ASN A 352 -24.73 21.50 -18.46
N ALA A 353 -25.97 21.75 -18.89
CA ALA A 353 -26.60 23.05 -18.71
C ALA A 353 -26.68 23.44 -17.22
N GLY A 354 -26.40 24.70 -16.92
CA GLY A 354 -26.51 25.25 -15.58
C GLY A 354 -26.01 26.68 -15.51
N ARG A 355 -26.15 27.29 -14.34
CA ARG A 355 -25.78 28.69 -14.08
C ARG A 355 -25.15 28.83 -12.69
N SER A 356 -24.16 29.72 -12.54
CA SER A 356 -23.60 30.06 -11.22
C SER A 356 -24.46 31.11 -10.51
N GLN A 357 -24.23 31.30 -9.21
CA GLN A 357 -24.75 32.41 -8.41
C GLN A 357 -23.62 33.19 -7.71
N ARG A 358 -23.78 34.52 -7.58
CA ARG A 358 -22.86 35.49 -6.94
C ARG A 358 -23.62 36.53 -6.12
N ALA A 359 -23.71 36.34 -4.81
CA ALA A 359 -24.29 37.31 -3.89
C ALA A 359 -23.74 37.12 -2.47
N ASN A 360 -23.90 38.12 -1.60
CA ASN A 360 -23.75 37.89 -0.16
C ASN A 360 -24.86 36.98 0.34
N TRP A 361 -24.58 36.18 1.37
CA TRP A 361 -25.47 35.08 1.77
C TRP A 361 -26.86 35.61 2.21
N GLU A 362 -26.85 36.68 2.98
CA GLU A 362 -27.99 37.34 3.60
C GLU A 362 -28.81 38.18 2.61
N GLU A 363 -28.28 38.45 1.42
CA GLU A 363 -28.90 39.29 0.39
C GLU A 363 -29.58 38.47 -0.72
N ILE A 364 -29.44 37.14 -0.72
CA ILE A 364 -30.00 36.31 -1.80
C ILE A 364 -31.53 36.36 -1.74
N HIS A 365 -32.14 36.89 -2.79
CA HIS A 365 -33.59 36.86 -2.93
C HIS A 365 -34.08 35.42 -3.15
N THR A 366 -35.12 34.99 -2.42
CA THR A 366 -35.66 33.62 -2.50
C THR A 366 -36.05 33.19 -3.92
N GLN A 367 -36.46 34.14 -4.78
CA GLN A 367 -36.73 33.81 -6.19
C GLN A 367 -35.46 33.37 -6.93
N VAL A 368 -34.31 34.00 -6.67
CA VAL A 368 -33.01 33.54 -7.23
C VAL A 368 -32.68 32.13 -6.74
N ASP A 369 -33.00 31.81 -5.48
CA ASP A 369 -32.85 30.45 -4.96
C ASP A 369 -33.67 29.45 -5.78
N ARG A 370 -34.95 29.77 -6.00
CA ARG A 370 -35.88 28.93 -6.78
C ARG A 370 -35.42 28.79 -8.23
N ASP A 371 -35.09 29.88 -8.91
CA ASP A 371 -34.69 29.88 -10.31
C ASP A 371 -33.41 29.07 -10.54
N LEU A 372 -32.46 29.16 -9.61
CA LEU A 372 -31.24 28.35 -9.67
C LEU A 372 -31.55 26.87 -9.47
N PHE A 373 -32.40 26.51 -8.51
CA PHE A 373 -32.81 25.12 -8.30
C PHE A 373 -33.61 24.57 -9.48
N GLU A 374 -34.48 25.38 -10.09
CA GLU A 374 -35.24 24.99 -11.27
C GLU A 374 -34.32 24.62 -12.43
N LEU A 375 -33.29 25.45 -12.68
CA LEU A 375 -32.33 25.20 -13.73
C LEU A 375 -31.33 24.08 -13.38
N ASP A 376 -30.60 24.19 -12.28
CA ASP A 376 -29.45 23.33 -11.97
C ASP A 376 -29.84 22.00 -11.31
N VAL A 377 -31.09 21.88 -10.81
CA VAL A 377 -31.59 20.68 -10.12
C VAL A 377 -32.80 20.12 -10.85
N PHE A 378 -33.98 20.76 -10.76
CA PHE A 378 -35.24 20.16 -11.21
C PHE A 378 -35.24 19.81 -12.70
N SER A 379 -34.69 20.68 -13.56
CA SER A 379 -34.58 20.39 -14.99
C SER A 379 -33.68 19.18 -15.29
N VAL A 380 -32.55 19.06 -14.59
CA VAL A 380 -31.59 17.97 -14.73
C VAL A 380 -32.22 16.65 -14.27
N LEU A 381 -32.94 16.69 -13.15
CA LEU A 381 -33.63 15.54 -12.58
C LEU A 381 -34.74 15.05 -13.51
N HIS A 382 -35.56 15.96 -14.02
CA HIS A 382 -36.69 15.63 -14.89
C HIS A 382 -36.22 14.96 -16.20
N LEU A 383 -35.26 15.57 -16.90
CA LEU A 383 -34.70 14.99 -18.12
C LEU A 383 -34.03 13.64 -17.87
N SER A 384 -33.29 13.52 -16.77
CA SER A 384 -32.64 12.26 -16.40
C SER A 384 -33.63 11.15 -16.11
N ARG A 385 -34.75 11.43 -15.44
CA ARG A 385 -35.79 10.42 -15.17
C ARG A 385 -36.39 9.85 -16.46
N ILE A 386 -36.66 10.71 -17.44
CA ILE A 386 -37.16 10.30 -18.76
C ILE A 386 -36.17 9.34 -19.43
N VAL A 387 -34.88 9.74 -19.48
CA VAL A 387 -33.84 8.95 -20.15
C VAL A 387 -33.52 7.66 -19.37
N VAL A 388 -33.50 7.70 -18.05
CA VAL A 388 -33.29 6.51 -17.20
C VAL A 388 -34.43 5.51 -17.40
N ARG A 389 -35.69 5.97 -17.46
CA ARG A 389 -36.83 5.10 -17.76
C ARG A 389 -36.64 4.39 -19.11
N TYR A 390 -36.22 5.12 -20.14
CA TYR A 390 -35.87 4.52 -21.43
C TYR A 390 -34.72 3.50 -21.33
N PHE A 391 -33.66 3.78 -20.57
CA PHE A 391 -32.56 2.84 -20.41
C PHE A 391 -33.01 1.53 -19.76
N LEU A 392 -33.89 1.61 -18.76
CA LEU A 392 -34.45 0.44 -18.08
C LEU A 392 -35.42 -0.34 -18.97
N GLU A 393 -36.34 0.34 -19.63
CA GLU A 393 -37.46 -0.30 -20.35
C GLU A 393 -37.09 -0.74 -21.77
N GLN A 394 -36.27 0.05 -22.48
CA GLN A 394 -36.08 -0.11 -23.93
C GLN A 394 -34.63 -0.38 -24.34
N ASN A 395 -33.65 -0.06 -23.50
CA ASN A 395 -32.22 -0.28 -23.79
C ASN A 395 -31.61 -1.45 -22.99
N GLY A 396 -32.46 -2.39 -22.53
CA GLY A 396 -32.04 -3.60 -21.81
C GLY A 396 -31.33 -3.33 -20.49
N GLY A 397 -31.70 -2.23 -19.80
CA GLY A 397 -31.10 -1.81 -18.53
C GLY A 397 -29.72 -1.17 -18.66
N ARG A 398 -29.26 -0.84 -19.87
CA ARG A 398 -27.93 -0.27 -20.13
C ARG A 398 -28.03 1.19 -20.56
N GLY A 399 -27.11 2.00 -20.06
CA GLY A 399 -26.99 3.41 -20.45
C GLY A 399 -26.02 4.14 -19.54
N HIS A 400 -25.76 5.41 -19.85
CA HIS A 400 -24.91 6.27 -19.04
C HIS A 400 -25.57 7.63 -18.81
N VAL A 401 -25.68 8.05 -17.55
CA VAL A 401 -26.07 9.42 -17.20
C VAL A 401 -24.88 10.15 -16.60
N ALA A 402 -24.52 11.29 -17.18
CA ALA A 402 -23.43 12.13 -16.72
C ALA A 402 -23.92 13.52 -16.34
N ILE A 403 -23.33 14.09 -15.30
CA ILE A 403 -23.76 15.35 -14.70
C ILE A 403 -22.55 16.25 -14.52
N THR A 404 -22.62 17.46 -15.06
CA THR A 404 -21.68 18.53 -14.73
C THR A 404 -22.09 19.17 -13.42
N SER A 405 -21.46 18.70 -12.34
CA SER A 405 -21.57 19.32 -11.02
C SER A 405 -20.51 20.43 -10.87
N SER A 406 -19.84 20.50 -9.73
CA SER A 406 -18.73 21.41 -9.48
C SER A 406 -17.94 20.98 -8.25
N VAL A 407 -16.71 21.46 -8.11
CA VAL A 407 -16.01 21.44 -6.81
C VAL A 407 -16.86 22.11 -5.71
N ALA A 408 -17.73 23.07 -6.05
CA ALA A 408 -18.71 23.65 -5.12
C ALA A 408 -19.82 22.67 -4.67
N GLY A 409 -19.92 21.49 -5.30
CA GLY A 409 -20.74 20.36 -4.86
C GLY A 409 -20.03 19.39 -3.91
N LEU A 410 -18.74 19.65 -3.61
CA LEU A 410 -17.90 18.87 -2.69
C LEU A 410 -17.29 19.74 -1.57
N ALA A 411 -17.42 21.05 -1.69
CA ALA A 411 -16.84 22.03 -0.80
C ALA A 411 -17.68 23.31 -0.79
N TYR A 412 -17.52 24.13 0.25
CA TYR A 412 -18.26 25.37 0.42
C TYR A 412 -17.41 26.55 -0.03
N VAL A 413 -17.97 27.40 -0.90
CA VAL A 413 -17.28 28.59 -1.40
C VAL A 413 -18.09 29.86 -1.15
N PRO A 414 -17.47 30.96 -0.69
CA PRO A 414 -18.17 32.21 -0.40
C PRO A 414 -18.93 32.75 -1.60
N SER A 415 -20.05 33.42 -1.33
CA SER A 415 -20.91 34.08 -2.31
C SER A 415 -21.55 33.16 -3.36
N SER A 416 -21.87 31.92 -2.98
CA SER A 416 -22.53 30.93 -3.85
C SER A 416 -23.37 29.94 -3.05
N ALA A 417 -24.06 30.41 -2.01
CA ALA A 417 -24.75 29.51 -1.09
C ALA A 417 -25.72 28.59 -1.83
N THR A 418 -26.60 29.17 -2.64
CA THR A 418 -27.58 28.47 -3.48
C THR A 418 -26.91 27.53 -4.48
N TYR A 419 -25.83 27.99 -5.13
CA TYR A 419 -25.11 27.18 -6.12
C TYR A 419 -24.40 25.98 -5.48
N CYS A 420 -23.76 26.17 -4.34
CA CYS A 420 -23.20 25.07 -3.57
C CYS A 420 -24.29 24.08 -3.18
N ALA A 421 -25.45 24.56 -2.71
CA ALA A 421 -26.58 23.70 -2.34
C ALA A 421 -27.10 22.90 -3.53
N ALA A 422 -27.33 23.53 -4.69
CA ALA A 422 -27.77 22.86 -5.92
C ALA A 422 -26.77 21.80 -6.38
N LYS A 423 -25.46 22.10 -6.38
CA LYS A 423 -24.42 21.14 -6.79
C LYS A 423 -24.23 19.98 -5.80
N HIS A 424 -24.42 20.21 -4.49
CA HIS A 424 -24.49 19.11 -3.52
C HIS A 424 -25.76 18.26 -3.71
N ALA A 425 -26.90 18.89 -4.01
CA ALA A 425 -28.16 18.19 -4.23
C ALA A 425 -28.07 17.21 -5.40
N VAL A 426 -27.55 17.63 -6.56
CA VAL A 426 -27.37 16.72 -7.70
C VAL A 426 -26.32 15.63 -7.40
N ASN A 427 -25.22 15.94 -6.70
CA ASN A 427 -24.23 14.93 -6.32
C ASN A 427 -24.86 13.82 -5.46
N ALA A 428 -25.65 14.20 -4.46
CA ALA A 428 -26.35 13.24 -3.61
C ALA A 428 -27.43 12.47 -4.40
N TYR A 429 -28.25 13.17 -5.18
CA TYR A 429 -29.35 12.57 -5.93
C TYR A 429 -28.87 11.50 -6.92
N PHE A 430 -27.83 11.79 -7.69
CA PHE A 430 -27.26 10.81 -8.62
C PHE A 430 -26.41 9.74 -7.94
N GLY A 431 -25.92 10.00 -6.72
CA GLY A 431 -25.37 8.97 -5.84
C GLY A 431 -26.41 7.91 -5.46
N CYS A 432 -27.66 8.31 -5.22
CA CYS A 432 -28.75 7.36 -5.01
C CYS A 432 -29.01 6.51 -6.26
N LEU A 433 -28.99 7.10 -7.46
CA LEU A 433 -29.18 6.36 -8.72
C LEU A 433 -28.12 5.26 -8.93
N VAL A 434 -26.86 5.51 -8.56
CA VAL A 434 -25.79 4.49 -8.62
C VAL A 434 -26.14 3.27 -7.77
N VAL A 435 -26.68 3.49 -6.57
CA VAL A 435 -27.04 2.42 -5.63
C VAL A 435 -28.30 1.69 -6.08
N GLU A 436 -29.31 2.44 -6.53
CA GLU A 436 -30.61 1.87 -6.94
C GLU A 436 -30.53 1.12 -8.27
N GLN A 437 -29.70 1.58 -9.22
CA GLN A 437 -29.64 1.07 -10.59
C GLN A 437 -28.20 0.80 -11.04
N PRO A 438 -27.54 -0.25 -10.53
CA PRO A 438 -26.13 -0.55 -10.82
C PRO A 438 -25.86 -0.95 -12.28
N SER A 439 -26.90 -1.26 -13.06
CA SER A 439 -26.77 -1.56 -14.49
C SER A 439 -26.59 -0.29 -15.35
N ILE A 440 -26.99 0.87 -14.83
CA ILE A 440 -26.80 2.18 -15.48
C ILE A 440 -25.52 2.80 -14.94
N ASN A 441 -24.64 3.23 -15.85
CA ASN A 441 -23.45 3.96 -15.46
C ASN A 441 -23.84 5.40 -15.11
N VAL A 442 -23.27 5.94 -14.04
CA VAL A 442 -23.48 7.33 -13.65
C VAL A 442 -22.11 8.00 -13.50
N THR A 443 -21.95 9.21 -14.02
CA THR A 443 -20.72 10.01 -13.86
C THR A 443 -21.05 11.39 -13.35
N VAL A 444 -20.58 11.71 -12.15
CA VAL A 444 -20.67 13.03 -11.54
C VAL A 444 -19.31 13.72 -11.68
N PHE A 445 -19.22 14.63 -12.65
CA PHE A 445 -18.00 15.36 -12.96
C PHE A 445 -18.01 16.72 -12.27
N ASN A 446 -17.01 17.00 -11.43
CA ASN A 446 -16.96 18.17 -10.55
C ASN A 446 -15.82 19.13 -10.98
N PRO A 447 -16.05 20.00 -11.98
CA PRO A 447 -15.06 20.98 -12.39
C PRO A 447 -14.90 22.08 -11.34
N GLY A 448 -13.64 22.49 -11.15
CA GLY A 448 -13.25 23.73 -10.48
C GLY A 448 -13.43 24.95 -11.41
N PRO A 449 -12.72 26.06 -11.14
CA PRO A 449 -12.77 27.25 -12.00
C PRO A 449 -12.24 26.95 -13.42
N VAL A 450 -13.11 27.08 -14.42
CA VAL A 450 -12.79 26.93 -15.84
C VAL A 450 -12.90 28.28 -16.55
N ALA A 451 -11.99 28.57 -17.48
CA ALA A 451 -12.01 29.77 -18.30
C ALA A 451 -13.15 29.69 -19.33
N THR A 452 -14.32 30.22 -18.97
CA THR A 452 -15.55 30.22 -19.78
C THR A 452 -16.37 31.48 -19.48
N GLU A 453 -17.35 31.77 -20.35
CA GLU A 453 -18.36 32.84 -20.18
C GLU A 453 -19.33 32.59 -19.01
N PHE A 454 -19.20 31.48 -18.28
CA PHE A 454 -20.12 31.04 -17.22
C PHE A 454 -20.37 32.09 -16.12
N LEU A 455 -19.42 33.02 -15.89
CA LEU A 455 -19.60 34.11 -14.92
C LEU A 455 -20.39 35.30 -15.44
N LEU A 456 -20.32 35.59 -16.75
CA LEU A 456 -21.11 36.67 -17.37
C LEU A 456 -22.59 36.40 -17.13
N GLU A 457 -22.95 35.14 -17.31
CA GLU A 457 -24.27 34.61 -17.13
C GLU A 457 -24.53 34.18 -15.68
N ALA A 458 -23.82 34.60 -14.63
CA ALA A 458 -24.16 34.19 -13.25
C ALA A 458 -25.36 34.99 -12.69
N PHE A 459 -26.19 34.39 -11.82
CA PHE A 459 -27.21 35.11 -11.04
C PHE A 459 -26.57 36.01 -9.98
N THR A 460 -27.21 37.13 -9.64
CA THR A 460 -26.80 38.03 -8.54
C THR A 460 -27.65 37.78 -7.29
N ASP A 461 -27.72 38.75 -6.37
CA ASP A 461 -28.67 38.82 -5.26
C ASP A 461 -30.12 39.07 -5.73
N LYS A 462 -30.29 39.68 -6.90
CA LYS A 462 -31.60 40.12 -7.42
C LYS A 462 -32.09 39.23 -8.56
N PRO A 463 -33.42 39.05 -8.70
CA PRO A 463 -34.00 38.40 -9.88
C PRO A 463 -33.63 39.13 -11.17
N ASP A 464 -33.53 38.37 -12.27
CA ASP A 464 -33.29 38.84 -13.63
C ASP A 464 -31.99 39.63 -13.91
N GLU A 465 -31.20 39.93 -12.88
CA GLU A 465 -29.88 40.55 -13.01
C GLU A 465 -28.79 39.49 -13.26
N LYS A 466 -27.75 39.90 -14.01
CA LYS A 466 -26.58 39.07 -14.28
C LYS A 466 -25.32 39.81 -13.87
N VAL A 467 -24.30 39.07 -13.44
CA VAL A 467 -23.02 39.66 -13.03
C VAL A 467 -22.35 40.47 -14.17
N GLY A 468 -22.47 40.01 -15.43
CA GLY A 468 -22.05 40.78 -16.61
C GLY A 468 -20.56 41.08 -16.75
N LYS A 469 -19.71 40.62 -15.82
CA LYS A 469 -18.25 40.83 -15.83
C LYS A 469 -17.51 39.54 -16.20
N SER A 470 -16.66 39.60 -17.23
CA SER A 470 -15.70 38.54 -17.51
C SER A 470 -14.51 38.66 -16.56
N ILE A 471 -13.91 37.53 -16.21
CA ILE A 471 -12.66 37.51 -15.45
C ILE A 471 -11.67 36.72 -16.30
N GLU A 472 -10.80 37.42 -17.03
CA GLU A 472 -9.62 36.82 -17.65
C GLU A 472 -8.63 36.46 -16.55
N ASN A 473 -8.21 35.20 -16.43
CA ASN A 473 -7.23 34.81 -15.41
C ASN A 473 -6.48 33.51 -15.75
N HIS A 474 -5.16 33.52 -15.51
CA HIS A 474 -4.23 32.43 -15.84
C HIS A 474 -4.32 31.17 -14.97
N TYR A 475 -5.02 31.20 -13.82
CA TYR A 475 -5.10 30.06 -12.88
C TYR A 475 -6.34 29.17 -13.05
N ARG A 476 -7.11 29.38 -14.12
CA ARG A 476 -8.26 28.53 -14.46
C ARG A 476 -7.85 27.38 -15.37
N LEU A 477 -8.58 26.28 -15.29
CA LEU A 477 -8.45 25.21 -16.28
C LEU A 477 -9.04 25.70 -17.61
N THR A 478 -8.44 25.33 -18.75
CA THR A 478 -9.03 25.65 -20.05
C THR A 478 -10.28 24.81 -20.28
N ALA A 479 -11.26 25.35 -21.03
CA ALA A 479 -12.46 24.59 -21.38
C ALA A 479 -12.11 23.31 -22.15
N GLU A 480 -11.13 23.38 -23.06
CA GLU A 480 -10.62 22.22 -23.82
C GLU A 480 -10.10 21.11 -22.91
N ARG A 481 -9.21 21.44 -21.95
CA ARG A 481 -8.66 20.45 -21.01
C ARG A 481 -9.75 19.87 -20.11
N CYS A 482 -10.68 20.69 -19.67
CA CYS A 482 -11.84 20.25 -18.89
C CYS A 482 -12.72 19.28 -19.69
N GLY A 483 -13.04 19.62 -20.95
CA GLY A 483 -13.81 18.78 -21.87
C GLY A 483 -13.13 17.45 -22.17
N PHE A 484 -11.80 17.44 -22.36
CA PHE A 484 -11.01 16.22 -22.51
C PHE A 484 -11.11 15.33 -21.27
N LEU A 485 -10.88 15.88 -20.08
CA LEU A 485 -10.96 15.14 -18.82
C LEU A 485 -12.38 14.59 -18.58
N PHE A 486 -13.40 15.35 -18.96
CA PHE A 486 -14.77 14.88 -18.88
C PHE A 486 -15.03 13.73 -19.86
N ALA A 487 -14.56 13.81 -21.10
CA ALA A 487 -14.64 12.70 -22.06
C ALA A 487 -13.92 11.43 -21.56
N VAL A 488 -12.75 11.58 -20.92
CA VAL A 488 -12.04 10.47 -20.25
C VAL A 488 -12.90 9.85 -19.15
N ALA A 489 -13.54 10.68 -18.32
CA ALA A 489 -14.43 10.22 -17.25
C ALA A 489 -15.62 9.43 -17.81
N LEU A 490 -16.20 9.87 -18.94
CA LEU A 490 -17.27 9.14 -19.64
C LEU A 490 -16.77 7.78 -20.14
N ALA A 491 -15.68 7.76 -20.91
CA ALA A 491 -15.14 6.54 -21.52
C ALA A 491 -14.74 5.48 -20.48
N ASN A 492 -14.26 5.92 -19.32
CA ASN A 492 -13.86 5.05 -18.21
C ASN A 492 -14.95 4.86 -17.16
N LYS A 493 -16.14 5.41 -17.37
CA LYS A 493 -17.32 5.27 -16.49
C LYS A 493 -16.99 5.62 -15.02
N ILE A 494 -16.26 6.72 -14.83
CA ILE A 494 -15.83 7.14 -13.50
C ILE A 494 -17.03 7.75 -12.77
N GLU A 495 -17.41 7.18 -11.63
CA GLU A 495 -18.59 7.61 -10.88
C GLU A 495 -18.48 9.03 -10.32
N LEU A 496 -17.34 9.34 -9.70
CA LEU A 496 -17.07 10.65 -9.13
C LEU A 496 -15.66 11.09 -9.52
N SER A 497 -15.56 12.25 -10.15
CA SER A 497 -14.28 12.85 -10.51
C SER A 497 -14.33 14.36 -10.38
N TRP A 498 -13.15 14.97 -10.23
CA TRP A 498 -13.01 16.42 -10.18
C TRP A 498 -11.73 16.86 -10.86
N CYS A 499 -11.73 18.11 -11.34
CA CYS A 499 -10.57 18.74 -11.95
C CYS A 499 -10.45 20.20 -11.53
N GLY A 500 -9.22 20.68 -11.40
CA GLY A 500 -8.91 22.06 -11.07
C GLY A 500 -7.41 22.21 -10.88
N ARG A 501 -6.85 23.33 -11.36
CA ARG A 501 -5.44 23.65 -11.12
C ARG A 501 -5.18 23.89 -9.63
N PHE A 502 -3.94 23.73 -9.20
CA PHE A 502 -3.51 24.09 -7.85
C PHE A 502 -3.98 25.52 -7.48
N PRO A 503 -4.54 25.74 -6.28
CA PRO A 503 -4.69 24.81 -5.15
C PRO A 503 -6.02 24.02 -5.12
N VAL A 504 -6.85 24.10 -6.16
CA VAL A 504 -8.22 23.57 -6.15
C VAL A 504 -8.26 22.06 -5.93
N ASN A 505 -7.46 21.28 -6.67
CA ASN A 505 -7.41 19.82 -6.52
C ASN A 505 -7.06 19.41 -5.07
N MET A 506 -6.01 20.01 -4.52
CA MET A 506 -5.56 19.79 -3.14
C MET A 506 -6.66 20.10 -2.12
N LEU A 507 -7.35 21.22 -2.31
CA LEU A 507 -8.41 21.64 -1.40
C LEU A 507 -9.59 20.68 -1.40
N VAL A 508 -9.96 20.09 -2.55
CA VAL A 508 -11.01 19.06 -2.59
C VAL A 508 -10.64 17.88 -1.71
N TYR A 509 -9.41 17.37 -1.78
CA TYR A 509 -8.98 16.28 -0.90
C TYR A 509 -9.03 16.67 0.58
N ILE A 510 -8.55 17.87 0.92
CA ILE A 510 -8.60 18.40 2.30
C ILE A 510 -10.04 18.48 2.79
N PHE A 511 -10.95 19.04 1.99
CA PHE A 511 -12.36 19.22 2.37
C PHE A 511 -13.11 17.89 2.53
N ARG A 512 -12.66 16.82 1.87
CA ARG A 512 -13.23 15.48 2.04
C ARG A 512 -12.75 14.75 3.30
N HIS A 513 -11.69 15.22 3.96
CA HIS A 513 -11.17 14.63 5.19
C HIS A 513 -11.50 15.51 6.39
N SER A 514 -12.33 15.02 7.31
CA SER A 514 -12.79 15.79 8.48
C SER A 514 -11.66 16.37 9.35
N LEU A 515 -10.60 15.60 9.58
CA LEU A 515 -9.43 16.05 10.35
C LEU A 515 -8.68 17.18 9.65
N LEU A 516 -8.42 17.03 8.35
CA LEU A 516 -7.72 18.04 7.56
C LEU A 516 -8.57 19.29 7.38
N LEU A 517 -9.89 19.14 7.22
CA LEU A 517 -10.84 20.24 7.16
C LEU A 517 -10.75 21.12 8.41
N ASN A 518 -10.72 20.53 9.61
CA ASN A 518 -10.61 21.27 10.86
C ASN A 518 -9.28 22.03 10.96
N ALA A 519 -8.16 21.41 10.58
CA ALA A 519 -6.87 22.08 10.53
C ALA A 519 -6.84 23.22 9.48
N ALA A 520 -7.40 22.98 8.30
CA ALA A 520 -7.41 23.93 7.20
C ALA A 520 -8.29 25.16 7.47
N ARG A 521 -9.34 25.05 8.31
CA ARG A 521 -10.18 26.19 8.71
C ARG A 521 -9.40 27.31 9.40
N TYR A 522 -8.32 26.99 10.12
CA TYR A 522 -7.46 28.01 10.73
C TYR A 522 -6.61 28.77 9.70
N LEU A 523 -6.35 28.16 8.53
CA LEU A 523 -5.50 28.73 7.47
C LEU A 523 -6.33 29.36 6.33
N LEU A 524 -7.52 28.84 6.04
CA LEU A 524 -8.37 29.23 4.91
C LEU A 524 -9.41 30.29 5.33
N THR A 525 -9.01 31.56 5.26
CA THR A 525 -9.94 32.69 5.48
C THR A 525 -10.92 32.89 4.32
N LYS A 526 -12.04 33.61 4.55
CA LYS A 526 -13.01 34.03 3.51
C LYS A 526 -12.31 34.69 2.30
N LYS A 527 -11.35 35.58 2.56
CA LYS A 527 -10.56 36.26 1.51
C LYS A 527 -9.75 35.26 0.66
N THR A 528 -9.12 34.27 1.30
CA THR A 528 -8.35 33.22 0.62
C THR A 528 -9.23 32.40 -0.31
N LEU A 529 -10.39 31.93 0.19
CA LEU A 529 -11.34 31.15 -0.61
C LEU A 529 -11.92 31.96 -1.78
N GLN A 530 -12.19 33.26 -1.57
CA GLN A 530 -12.65 34.15 -2.63
C GLN A 530 -11.61 34.31 -3.75
N LYS A 531 -10.33 34.51 -3.40
CA LYS A 531 -9.23 34.57 -4.39
C LYS A 531 -9.14 33.29 -5.22
N ILE A 532 -9.18 32.12 -4.57
CA ILE A 532 -9.12 30.81 -5.26
C ILE A 532 -10.32 30.65 -6.19
N ARG A 533 -11.52 30.99 -5.74
CA ARG A 533 -12.75 30.91 -6.54
C ARG A 533 -12.71 31.82 -7.77
N GLU A 534 -12.11 33.00 -7.65
CA GLU A 534 -11.94 33.95 -8.76
C GLU A 534 -10.81 33.56 -9.72
N GLY A 535 -9.91 32.66 -9.30
CA GLY A 535 -8.70 32.28 -10.03
C GLY A 535 -7.56 33.30 -9.90
N LYS A 536 -7.47 33.98 -8.75
CA LYS A 536 -6.41 34.96 -8.41
C LYS A 536 -5.30 34.33 -7.57
N THR A 537 -4.08 34.86 -7.64
CA THR A 537 -2.90 34.40 -6.87
C THR A 537 -3.07 34.56 -5.35
N LEU A 538 -2.48 33.62 -4.59
CA LEU A 538 -2.38 33.67 -3.13
C LEU A 538 -1.28 34.62 -2.61
N LYS A 539 -0.48 35.24 -3.49
CA LYS A 539 0.52 36.23 -3.05
C LYS A 539 -0.19 37.44 -2.42
N LYS A 540 0.32 37.87 -1.27
CA LYS A 540 0.03 39.19 -0.68
C LYS A 540 0.34 40.24 -1.74
N GLN A 541 -0.65 41.05 -2.11
CA GLN A 541 -0.35 42.42 -2.48
C GLN A 541 -0.21 43.13 -1.14
N ASP A 542 1.00 43.10 -0.59
CA ASP A 542 1.48 44.15 0.31
C ASP A 542 2.18 45.13 -0.63
N GLU A 543 1.47 46.21 -0.96
CA GLU A 543 1.91 47.60 -1.25
C GLU A 543 0.77 48.36 -1.92
#